data_AF-A0A1I6X3A7-F1
#
_entry.id   AF-A0A1I6X3A7-F1
#
_cell.length_a   1.000
_cell.length_b   1.000
_cell.length_c   1.000
_cell.angle_alpha   90.00
_cell.angle_beta   90.00
_cell.angle_gamma   90.00
#
_symmetry.space_group_name_H-M   'P 1'
#
loop_
_entity.id
_entity.type
_entity.pdbx_description
1 polymer ?
#
loop_
_entity_poly.entity_id
_entity_poly.type
_entity_poly.pdbx_seq_one_letter_code
_entity_poly.pdbx_strand_id
1 'polypeptide(L)'
;MNIVSTLWKWVEAIVRFFLLKVFRLKLNEDQIQAFLQFVKFGIVGLSNTIVSYVIYLLGLKAFQYFHLLPNSDYLIAQVIAFFLSVLWSYYWNNRFVFTKKEGQTRSIWKTLLKTYISYAFTGLFLNTVLSILWVQVFGIPKEFAPIINLLVSVPINFFMNKLWAFKTDKNNADANS
;
A
#
# COMPACT_ATOMS: atom_id res chain seq x y z
N MET A 1 -22.93 9.88 -14.95
CA MET A 1 -22.61 9.63 -13.52
C MET A 1 -21.59 8.49 -13.46
N ASN A 2 -20.37 8.74 -13.01
CA ASN A 2 -19.30 7.72 -13.02
C ASN A 2 -19.58 6.65 -11.96
N ILE A 3 -19.68 5.37 -12.37
CA ILE A 3 -19.93 4.23 -11.47
C ILE A 3 -18.96 4.22 -10.28
N VAL A 4 -17.70 4.59 -10.51
CA VAL A 4 -16.65 4.67 -9.49
C VAL A 4 -16.95 5.72 -8.41
N SER A 5 -17.48 6.89 -8.78
CA SER A 5 -17.80 7.92 -7.78
C SER A 5 -19.03 7.55 -6.96
N THR A 6 -19.99 6.85 -7.56
CA THR A 6 -21.14 6.29 -6.85
C THR A 6 -20.70 5.21 -5.85
N LEU A 7 -19.88 4.24 -6.27
CA LEU A 7 -19.35 3.19 -5.39
C LEU A 7 -18.57 3.78 -4.20
N TRP A 8 -17.75 4.80 -4.45
CA TRP A 8 -17.01 5.44 -3.37
C TRP A 8 -17.92 6.11 -2.34
N LYS A 9 -19.00 6.79 -2.77
CA LYS A 9 -19.99 7.37 -1.86
C LYS A 9 -20.65 6.32 -0.97
N TRP A 10 -20.94 5.14 -1.51
CA TRP A 10 -21.46 4.01 -0.74
C TRP A 10 -20.46 3.51 0.31
N VAL A 11 -19.20 3.30 -0.08
CA VAL A 11 -18.14 2.89 0.85
C VAL A 11 -17.98 3.92 1.97
N GLU A 12 -17.95 5.20 1.64
CA GLU A 12 -17.85 6.28 2.63
C GLU A 12 -19.04 6.28 3.59
N ALA A 13 -20.27 6.15 3.07
CA ALA A 13 -21.48 6.10 3.90
C ALA A 13 -21.46 4.90 4.86
N ILE A 14 -21.03 3.71 4.38
CA ILE A 14 -20.88 2.51 5.19
C ILE A 14 -19.85 2.74 6.29
N VAL A 15 -18.66 3.24 5.95
CA VAL A 15 -17.60 3.52 6.94
C VAL A 15 -18.08 4.50 8.01
N ARG A 16 -18.71 5.61 7.60
CA ARG A 16 -19.26 6.61 8.54
C ARG A 16 -20.34 6.00 9.43
N PHE A 17 -21.23 5.16 8.87
CA PHE A 17 -22.25 4.45 9.63
C PHE A 17 -21.63 3.53 10.69
N PHE A 18 -20.63 2.73 10.34
CA PHE A 18 -19.98 1.85 11.30
C PHE A 18 -19.24 2.64 12.39
N LEU A 19 -18.42 3.64 12.02
CA LEU A 19 -17.63 4.41 12.99
C LEU A 19 -18.49 5.19 13.97
N LEU A 20 -19.51 5.91 13.47
CA LEU A 20 -20.30 6.84 14.28
C LEU A 20 -21.51 6.17 14.94
N LYS A 21 -22.14 5.19 14.28
CA LYS A 21 -23.41 4.60 14.75
C LYS A 21 -23.21 3.25 15.44
N VAL A 22 -22.33 2.40 14.91
CA VAL A 22 -22.07 1.06 15.48
C VAL A 22 -21.07 1.16 16.61
N PHE A 23 -19.89 1.72 16.36
CA PHE A 23 -18.83 1.84 17.37
C PHE A 23 -18.98 3.06 18.28
N ARG A 24 -19.89 4.00 17.94
CA ARG A 24 -20.16 5.24 18.69
C ARG A 24 -18.89 6.04 19.03
N LEU A 25 -17.89 5.99 18.13
CA LEU A 25 -16.63 6.69 18.33
C LEU A 25 -16.87 8.18 18.08
N LYS A 26 -16.47 9.03 19.04
CA LYS A 26 -16.43 10.49 18.86
C LYS A 26 -15.20 10.86 18.03
N LEU A 27 -15.27 10.62 16.72
CA LEU A 27 -14.21 10.98 15.77
C LEU A 27 -14.50 12.32 15.12
N ASN A 28 -13.46 13.13 14.96
CA ASN A 28 -13.54 14.37 14.18
C ASN A 28 -13.44 14.04 12.67
N GLU A 29 -13.85 14.98 11.81
CA GLU A 29 -13.81 14.77 10.35
C GLU A 29 -12.41 14.40 9.84
N ASP A 30 -11.34 14.97 10.41
CA ASP A 30 -9.97 14.62 10.02
C ASP A 30 -9.62 13.14 10.30
N GLN A 31 -10.12 12.59 11.41
CA GLN A 31 -9.91 11.19 11.76
C GLN A 31 -10.71 10.26 10.85
N ILE A 32 -11.95 10.64 10.51
CA ILE A 32 -12.78 9.91 9.55
C ILE A 32 -12.10 9.89 8.17
N GLN A 33 -11.60 11.04 7.71
CA GLN A 33 -10.86 11.15 6.45
C GLN A 33 -9.58 10.32 6.46
N ALA A 34 -8.85 10.32 7.58
CA ALA A 34 -7.68 9.47 7.74
C ALA A 34 -8.02 7.97 7.65
N PHE A 35 -9.14 7.55 8.23
CA PHE A 35 -9.61 6.17 8.14
C PHE A 35 -10.08 5.81 6.72
N LEU A 36 -10.78 6.71 6.03
CA LEU A 36 -11.16 6.51 4.62
C LEU A 36 -9.92 6.36 3.72
N GLN A 37 -8.85 7.15 3.97
CA GLN A 37 -7.57 6.96 3.27
C GLN A 37 -6.97 5.59 3.56
N PHE A 38 -7.04 5.11 4.80
CA PHE A 38 -6.58 3.76 5.16
C PHE A 38 -7.39 2.68 4.42
N VAL A 39 -8.71 2.81 4.33
CA VAL A 39 -9.56 1.89 3.54
C VAL A 39 -9.17 1.90 2.07
N LYS A 40 -8.97 3.08 1.45
CA LYS A 40 -8.51 3.16 0.06
C LYS A 40 -7.13 2.53 -0.11
N PHE A 41 -6.21 2.76 0.83
CA PHE A 41 -4.88 2.15 0.83
C PHE A 41 -4.98 0.62 0.90
N GLY A 42 -5.87 0.09 1.73
CA GLY A 42 -6.17 -1.33 1.79
C GLY A 42 -6.66 -1.88 0.45
N ILE A 43 -7.62 -1.21 -0.20
CA ILE A 43 -8.12 -1.60 -1.53
C ILE A 43 -7.00 -1.62 -2.58
N VAL A 44 -6.15 -0.57 -2.59
CA VAL A 44 -4.98 -0.51 -3.49
C VAL A 44 -3.98 -1.62 -3.14
N GLY A 45 -3.78 -1.92 -1.86
CA GLY A 45 -2.92 -3.01 -1.38
C GLY A 45 -3.41 -4.39 -1.84
N LEU A 46 -4.72 -4.67 -1.76
CA LEU A 46 -5.29 -5.91 -2.28
C LEU A 46 -5.11 -6.01 -3.79
N SER A 47 -5.40 -4.93 -4.52
CA SER A 47 -5.17 -4.87 -5.98
C SER A 47 -3.70 -5.10 -6.32
N ASN A 48 -2.79 -4.53 -5.55
CA ASN A 48 -1.36 -4.72 -5.72
C ASN A 48 -0.95 -6.19 -5.58
N THR A 49 -1.47 -6.91 -4.59
CA THR A 49 -1.20 -8.34 -4.41
C THR A 49 -1.67 -9.17 -5.60
N ILE A 50 -2.88 -8.90 -6.11
CA ILE A 50 -3.42 -9.58 -7.28
C ILE A 50 -2.55 -9.31 -8.51
N VAL A 51 -2.21 -8.04 -8.76
CA VAL A 51 -1.37 -7.64 -9.90
C VAL A 51 0.03 -8.24 -9.78
N SER A 52 0.64 -8.23 -8.60
CA SER A 52 1.94 -8.85 -8.34
C SER A 52 1.92 -10.34 -8.69
N TYR A 53 0.87 -11.07 -8.25
CA TYR A 53 0.72 -12.48 -8.54
C TYR A 53 0.52 -12.76 -10.04
N VAL A 54 -0.30 -11.97 -10.72
CA VAL A 54 -0.50 -12.09 -12.18
C VAL A 54 0.80 -11.84 -12.94
N ILE A 55 1.54 -10.78 -12.59
CA ILE A 55 2.83 -10.47 -13.23
C ILE A 55 3.85 -11.58 -12.99
N TYR A 56 3.90 -12.13 -11.77
CA TYR A 56 4.76 -13.27 -11.46
C TYR A 56 4.44 -14.48 -12.34
N LEU A 57 3.15 -14.87 -12.45
CA LEU A 57 2.72 -16.00 -13.27
C LEU A 57 3.02 -15.80 -14.76
N LEU A 58 2.79 -14.59 -15.28
CA LEU A 58 3.11 -14.25 -16.67
C LEU A 58 4.62 -14.28 -16.92
N GLY A 59 5.41 -13.73 -16.00
CA GLY A 59 6.87 -13.78 -16.06
C GLY A 59 7.39 -15.21 -16.06
N LEU A 60 6.91 -16.05 -15.15
CA LEU A 60 7.30 -17.46 -15.07
C LEU A 60 7.00 -18.20 -16.38
N LYS A 61 5.78 -18.05 -16.92
CA LYS A 61 5.41 -18.66 -18.22
C LYS A 61 6.27 -18.15 -19.37
N ALA A 62 6.59 -16.86 -19.40
CA ALA A 62 7.46 -16.29 -20.43
C ALA A 62 8.87 -16.87 -20.34
N PHE A 63 9.50 -16.89 -19.16
CA PHE A 63 10.85 -17.44 -19.00
C PHE A 63 10.94 -18.93 -19.38
N GLN A 64 9.94 -19.72 -18.99
CA GLN A 64 9.83 -21.13 -19.37
C GLN A 64 9.68 -21.32 -20.88
N TYR A 65 8.85 -20.49 -21.54
CA TYR A 65 8.63 -20.56 -22.99
C TYR A 65 9.87 -20.19 -23.80
N PHE A 66 10.63 -19.18 -23.36
CA PHE A 66 11.84 -18.72 -24.06
C PHE A 66 13.10 -19.52 -23.68
N HIS A 67 13.01 -20.54 -22.83
CA HIS A 67 14.16 -21.27 -22.25
C HIS A 67 15.23 -20.35 -21.63
N LEU A 68 14.82 -19.17 -21.17
CA LEU A 68 15.70 -18.18 -20.57
C LEU A 68 15.87 -18.55 -19.09
N LEU A 69 17.06 -19.04 -18.74
CA LEU A 69 17.52 -19.31 -17.36
C LEU A 69 16.71 -20.39 -16.61
N PRO A 70 16.88 -21.68 -16.93
CA PRO A 70 16.09 -22.79 -16.37
C PRO A 70 16.22 -23.02 -14.85
N ASN A 71 17.19 -22.38 -14.17
CA ASN A 71 17.42 -22.55 -12.72
C ASN A 71 17.08 -21.31 -11.87
N SER A 72 16.76 -20.16 -12.49
CA SER A 72 16.58 -18.89 -11.76
C SER A 72 15.39 -18.05 -12.27
N ASP A 73 14.56 -18.63 -13.14
CA ASP A 73 13.37 -18.02 -13.75
C ASP A 73 12.39 -17.45 -12.71
N TYR A 74 12.12 -18.20 -11.63
CA TYR A 74 11.20 -17.79 -10.58
C TYR A 74 11.72 -16.59 -9.76
N LEU A 75 13.03 -16.52 -9.48
CA LEU A 75 13.63 -15.41 -8.73
C LEU A 75 13.54 -14.12 -9.53
N ILE A 76 13.88 -14.17 -10.82
CA ILE A 76 13.84 -13.01 -11.70
C ILE A 76 12.39 -12.56 -11.93
N ALA A 77 11.47 -13.51 -12.16
CA ALA A 77 10.05 -13.21 -12.27
C ALA A 77 9.51 -12.55 -10.99
N GLN A 78 9.94 -13.01 -9.81
CA GLN A 78 9.55 -12.43 -8.52
C GLN A 78 10.10 -11.02 -8.32
N VAL A 79 11.35 -10.76 -8.71
CA VAL A 79 11.94 -9.42 -8.65
C VAL A 79 11.19 -8.46 -9.59
N ILE A 80 10.93 -8.86 -10.84
CA ILE A 80 10.17 -8.05 -11.80
C ILE A 80 8.75 -7.78 -11.27
N ALA A 81 8.08 -8.81 -10.75
CA ALA A 81 6.76 -8.70 -10.16
C ALA A 81 6.75 -7.72 -8.98
N PHE A 82 7.76 -7.75 -8.12
CA PHE A 82 7.91 -6.80 -7.04
C PHE A 82 8.01 -5.36 -7.57
N PHE A 83 8.93 -5.07 -8.49
CA PHE A 83 9.10 -3.71 -9.01
C PHE A 83 7.84 -3.16 -9.71
N LEU A 84 7.23 -3.96 -10.59
CA LEU A 84 6.02 -3.54 -11.30
C LEU A 84 4.81 -3.40 -10.36
N SER A 85 4.70 -4.25 -9.34
CA SER A 85 3.65 -4.11 -8.32
C SER A 85 3.83 -2.81 -7.54
N VAL A 86 5.05 -2.47 -7.10
CA VAL A 86 5.28 -1.21 -6.39
C VAL A 86 4.94 0.01 -7.26
N LEU A 87 5.22 -0.03 -8.57
CA LEU A 87 4.78 1.01 -9.51
C LEU A 87 3.25 1.12 -9.60
N TRP A 88 2.57 -0.02 -9.69
CA TRP A 88 1.11 -0.07 -9.67
C TRP A 88 0.55 0.56 -8.40
N SER A 89 1.06 0.12 -7.24
CA SER A 89 0.66 0.64 -5.95
C SER A 89 0.94 2.14 -5.83
N TYR A 90 2.11 2.59 -6.25
CA TYR A 90 2.48 4.00 -6.30
C TYR A 90 1.48 4.81 -7.12
N TYR A 91 1.16 4.35 -8.33
CA TYR A 91 0.28 5.06 -9.26
C TYR A 91 -1.10 5.28 -8.64
N TRP A 92 -1.69 4.21 -8.10
CA TRP A 92 -3.01 4.27 -7.48
C TRP A 92 -2.99 5.02 -6.15
N ASN A 93 -1.96 4.86 -5.33
CA ASN A 93 -1.82 5.63 -4.10
C ASN A 93 -1.69 7.12 -4.37
N ASN A 94 -0.93 7.52 -5.39
CA ASN A 94 -0.76 8.92 -5.77
C ASN A 94 -2.04 9.53 -6.35
N ARG A 95 -2.77 8.77 -7.18
CA ARG A 95 -3.96 9.28 -7.87
C ARG A 95 -5.23 9.24 -7.02
N PHE A 96 -5.42 8.19 -6.22
CA PHE A 96 -6.70 7.87 -5.58
C PHE A 96 -6.69 7.99 -4.06
N VAL A 97 -5.58 7.65 -3.40
CA VAL A 97 -5.48 7.61 -1.92
C VAL A 97 -5.00 8.94 -1.36
N PHE A 98 -3.87 9.42 -1.88
CA PHE A 98 -3.16 10.61 -1.41
C PHE A 98 -3.19 11.72 -2.46
N THR A 99 -4.41 12.07 -2.89
CA THR A 99 -4.63 13.14 -3.86
C THR A 99 -4.09 14.47 -3.31
N LYS A 100 -3.30 15.18 -4.14
CA LYS A 100 -2.74 16.49 -3.80
C LYS A 100 -3.88 17.50 -3.65
N LYS A 101 -3.81 18.36 -2.64
CA LYS A 101 -4.69 19.54 -2.54
C LYS A 101 -4.18 20.64 -3.49
N GLU A 102 -5.05 21.55 -3.90
CA GLU A 102 -4.65 22.72 -4.70
C GLU A 102 -3.50 23.49 -4.03
N GLY A 103 -2.51 23.93 -4.82
CA GLY A 103 -1.31 24.62 -4.33
C GLY A 103 -0.20 23.72 -3.75
N GLN A 104 -0.42 22.42 -3.62
CA GLN A 104 0.58 21.49 -3.07
C GLN A 104 1.46 20.87 -4.17
N THR A 105 2.79 21.01 -4.05
CA THR A 105 3.75 20.44 -5.00
C THR A 105 4.53 19.28 -4.39
N ARG A 106 4.76 18.24 -5.19
CA ARG A 106 5.51 17.06 -4.75
C ARG A 106 6.29 16.46 -5.91
N SER A 107 7.57 16.24 -5.69
CA SER A 107 8.45 15.59 -6.67
C SER A 107 8.06 14.12 -6.87
N ILE A 108 7.70 13.76 -8.10
CA ILE A 108 7.27 12.41 -8.52
C ILE A 108 8.37 11.37 -8.25
N TRP A 109 9.63 11.72 -8.53
CA TRP A 109 10.78 10.84 -8.35
C TRP A 109 11.08 10.55 -6.87
N LYS A 110 11.15 11.59 -6.02
CA LYS A 110 11.38 11.41 -4.57
C LYS A 110 10.30 10.53 -3.95
N THR A 111 9.07 10.79 -4.36
CA THR A 111 7.84 10.09 -3.99
C THR A 111 7.88 8.61 -4.37
N LEU A 112 8.34 8.32 -5.59
CA LEU A 112 8.44 6.96 -6.08
C LEU A 112 9.51 6.18 -5.30
N LEU A 113 10.69 6.77 -5.13
CA LEU A 113 11.78 6.16 -4.38
C LEU A 113 11.38 5.87 -2.92
N LYS A 114 10.74 6.82 -2.23
CA LYS A 114 10.23 6.61 -0.87
C LYS A 114 9.19 5.51 -0.79
N THR A 115 8.35 5.37 -1.83
CA THR A 115 7.37 4.28 -1.91
C THR A 115 8.09 2.95 -2.03
N TYR A 116 9.07 2.82 -2.92
CA TYR A 116 9.92 1.63 -2.99
C TYR A 116 10.57 1.27 -1.67
N ILE A 117 11.16 2.25 -0.98
CA ILE A 117 11.76 2.04 0.34
C ILE A 117 10.73 1.54 1.35
N SER A 118 9.53 2.14 1.37
CA SER A 118 8.43 1.71 2.26
C SER A 118 8.01 0.26 2.01
N TYR A 119 7.82 -0.12 0.74
CA TYR A 119 7.41 -1.48 0.37
C TYR A 119 8.52 -2.51 0.59
N ALA A 120 9.79 -2.16 0.32
CA ALA A 120 10.91 -3.05 0.60
C ALA A 120 11.11 -3.23 2.12
N PHE A 121 11.05 -2.15 2.88
CA PHE A 121 11.19 -2.20 4.34
C PHE A 121 10.07 -3.01 4.98
N THR A 122 8.81 -2.71 4.65
CA THR A 122 7.67 -3.42 5.25
C THR A 122 7.52 -4.84 4.73
N GLY A 123 7.77 -5.04 3.42
CA GLY A 123 7.61 -6.32 2.75
C GLY A 123 8.70 -7.34 3.06
N LEU A 124 9.96 -6.90 3.18
CA LEU A 124 11.10 -7.80 3.38
C LEU A 124 11.58 -7.75 4.84
N PHE A 125 12.03 -6.58 5.30
CA PHE A 125 12.69 -6.46 6.59
C PHE A 125 11.73 -6.67 7.76
N LEU A 126 10.66 -5.87 7.81
CA LEU A 126 9.70 -5.90 8.91
C LEU A 126 8.98 -7.25 9.00
N ASN A 127 8.51 -7.80 7.88
CA ASN A 127 7.90 -9.12 7.85
C ASN A 127 8.85 -10.22 8.34
N THR A 128 10.14 -10.17 8.00
CA THR A 128 11.11 -11.17 8.47
C THR A 128 11.30 -11.07 9.98
N VAL A 129 11.52 -9.85 10.50
CA VAL A 129 11.69 -9.62 11.95
C VAL A 129 10.45 -10.05 12.73
N LEU A 130 9.26 -9.68 12.25
CA LEU A 130 8.00 -10.05 12.89
C LEU A 130 7.77 -11.57 12.84
N SER A 131 8.04 -12.24 11.71
CA SER A 131 7.95 -13.70 11.62
C SER A 131 8.84 -14.40 12.65
N ILE A 132 10.09 -13.96 12.80
CA ILE A 132 11.01 -14.52 13.80
C ILE A 132 10.46 -14.30 15.21
N LEU A 133 9.99 -13.10 15.50
CA LEU A 133 9.42 -12.74 16.79
C LEU A 133 8.17 -13.58 17.11
N TRP A 134 7.21 -13.72 16.19
CA TRP A 134 6.01 -14.52 16.41
C TRP A 134 6.31 -16.00 16.60
N VAL A 135 7.15 -16.57 15.75
CA VAL A 135 7.40 -18.02 15.74
C VAL A 135 8.39 -18.43 16.84
N GLN A 136 9.51 -17.71 16.97
CA GLN A 136 10.59 -18.12 17.87
C GLN A 136 10.43 -17.56 19.30
N VAL A 137 9.86 -16.36 19.47
CA VAL A 137 9.72 -15.74 20.79
C VAL A 137 8.35 -16.05 21.41
N PHE A 138 7.27 -15.90 20.63
CA PHE A 138 5.91 -16.13 21.11
C PHE A 138 5.38 -17.55 20.87
N GLY A 139 6.11 -18.40 20.14
CA GLY A 139 5.71 -19.78 19.86
C GLY A 139 4.47 -19.92 18.98
N ILE A 140 4.11 -18.87 18.22
CA ILE A 140 2.96 -18.90 17.32
C ILE A 140 3.26 -19.84 16.14
N PRO A 141 2.32 -20.72 15.73
CA PRO A 141 2.53 -21.58 14.58
C PRO A 141 2.85 -20.77 13.32
N LYS A 142 3.82 -21.25 12.54
CA LYS A 142 4.32 -20.59 11.32
C LYS A 142 3.25 -20.35 10.26
N GLU A 143 2.15 -21.10 10.31
CA GLU A 143 0.99 -20.98 9.43
C GLU A 143 0.23 -19.67 9.67
N PHE A 144 0.21 -19.17 10.91
CA PHE A 144 -0.48 -17.92 11.28
C PHE A 144 0.41 -16.68 11.17
N ALA A 145 1.74 -16.84 11.20
CA ALA A 145 2.69 -15.73 11.15
C ALA A 145 2.46 -14.78 9.95
N PRO A 146 2.21 -15.26 8.71
CA PRO A 146 1.92 -14.38 7.57
C PRO A 146 0.67 -13.52 7.75
N ILE A 147 -0.38 -14.06 8.37
CA ILE A 147 -1.64 -13.35 8.59
C ILE A 147 -1.44 -12.24 9.62
N ILE A 148 -0.76 -12.54 10.73
CA ILE A 148 -0.45 -11.57 11.79
C ILE A 148 0.50 -10.48 11.23
N ASN A 149 1.47 -10.88 10.43
CA ASN A 149 2.36 -9.95 9.73
C ASN A 149 1.57 -9.00 8.83
N LEU A 150 0.57 -9.48 8.09
CA LEU A 150 -0.26 -8.62 7.25
C LEU A 150 -1.02 -7.58 8.09
N LEU A 151 -1.57 -7.99 9.24
CA LEU A 151 -2.30 -7.10 10.15
C LEU A 151 -1.42 -5.98 10.72
N VAL A 152 -0.12 -6.22 10.91
CA VAL A 152 0.82 -5.23 11.46
C VAL A 152 1.51 -4.42 10.35
N SER A 153 1.95 -5.10 9.28
CA SER A 153 2.69 -4.47 8.18
C SER A 153 1.83 -3.52 7.35
N VAL A 154 0.53 -3.81 7.14
CA VAL A 154 -0.36 -2.95 6.35
C VAL A 154 -0.56 -1.57 7.01
N PRO A 155 -0.92 -1.46 8.30
CA PRO A 155 -0.96 -0.16 9.00
C PRO A 155 0.37 0.59 8.98
N ILE A 156 1.49 -0.11 9.25
CA ILE A 156 2.81 0.53 9.26
C ILE A 156 3.14 1.07 7.86
N ASN A 157 2.90 0.28 6.81
CA ASN A 157 3.13 0.70 5.43
C ASN A 157 2.22 1.88 5.06
N PHE A 158 0.98 1.90 5.53
CA PHE A 158 0.09 3.04 5.34
C PHE A 158 0.66 4.32 5.98
N PHE A 159 1.11 4.26 7.23
CA PHE A 159 1.67 5.43 7.91
C PHE A 159 2.97 5.90 7.26
N MET A 160 3.87 4.99 6.89
CA MET A 160 5.08 5.34 6.14
C MET A 160 4.74 6.02 4.80
N ASN A 161 3.76 5.47 4.07
CA ASN A 161 3.32 6.10 2.84
C ASN A 161 2.69 7.47 3.12
N LYS A 162 1.72 7.57 4.01
CA LYS A 162 0.99 8.82 4.30
C LYS A 162 1.90 9.94 4.84
N LEU A 163 2.74 9.62 5.83
CA LEU A 163 3.49 10.61 6.61
C LEU A 163 4.87 10.93 6.03
N TRP A 164 5.44 10.02 5.22
CA TRP A 164 6.80 10.20 4.71
C TRP A 164 6.88 10.17 3.19
N ALA A 165 6.33 9.14 2.54
CA ALA A 165 6.35 9.08 1.08
C ALA A 165 5.51 10.22 0.50
N PHE A 166 4.24 10.28 0.89
CA PHE A 166 3.14 11.15 0.44
C PHE A 166 2.99 12.48 1.18
N LYS A 167 3.95 12.81 2.04
CA LYS A 167 4.07 14.15 2.60
C LYS A 167 4.34 15.16 1.48
N THR A 168 3.55 16.22 1.47
CA THR A 168 3.68 17.29 0.51
C THR A 168 4.39 18.47 1.14
N ASP A 169 5.28 19.10 0.40
CA ASP A 169 5.96 20.30 0.87
C ASP A 169 4.98 21.46 0.71
N LYS A 170 4.67 22.16 1.80
CA LYS A 170 3.99 23.45 1.70
C LYS A 170 5.00 24.39 1.05
N ASN A 171 4.78 24.74 -0.22
CA ASN A 171 5.50 25.89 -0.77
C ASN A 171 5.16 27.08 0.12
N ASN A 172 6.19 27.75 0.65
CA ASN A 172 6.09 29.08 1.23
C ASN A 172 5.61 30.02 0.13
N ALA A 173 4.30 30.07 -0.11
CA ALA A 173 3.67 31.04 -1.00
C ALA A 173 3.35 32.37 -0.27
N ASP A 174 3.68 32.46 1.02
CA ASP A 174 3.45 33.65 1.86
C ASP A 174 4.74 34.46 2.12
N ALA A 175 5.82 34.22 1.35
CA ALA A 175 7.08 34.94 1.53
C ALA A 175 7.27 36.15 0.60
N ASN A 176 6.29 36.48 -0.25
CA ASN A 176 6.35 37.63 -1.19
C ASN A 176 4.95 38.21 -1.51
N SER A 177 4.12 38.49 -0.49
CA SER A 177 2.93 39.33 -0.63
C SER A 177 2.93 40.46 0.38
#